data_AF-A0A917HGF6-F1
#
_entry.id   AF-A0A917HGF6-F1
#
_cell.length_a   1.000
_cell.length_b   1.000
_cell.length_c   1.000
_cell.angle_alpha   90.00
_cell.angle_beta   90.00
_cell.angle_gamma   90.00
#
_symmetry.space_group_name_H-M   'P 1'
#
loop_
_entity.id
_entity.type
_entity.pdbx_description
1 polymer ?
#
loop_
_entity_poly.entity_id
_entity_poly.type
_entity_poly.pdbx_seq_one_letter_code
_entity_poly.pdbx_strand_id
1 'polypeptide(L)'
;MKMRSNDILFWLCALALGISGCDKLENELTTGAEITLSSQEEVDRFTAKGDILKLTISGESITDLSALPVQKVKNLIIENTGIENLNMPALNAITVMMHIKGNPRLLSLDGVENLQFVNGSLIIEDNDALEDISGLLGLKVFAGNLTITGNDQLGKNEVCLTDEYGFCTIKSLVESGVFTGTVTLASNHPEAPTSLQAIGQVAGDDVISYTLRSKADIEAFKPLSDTVLNLTITGTEINSSLLNILSSKIKWIKGTILIENTNIVDTEGFFDRVHCDGSIILRDNPQLFNPQGFKGYKHIKGDLIIENCPSLAYWWSAAGDVGFSGIERIDGSLIVNPAIGLESGGASFVSLSYVGGDFVLVGSPDAGGIWNLDTWYVVGGGIKHIGGNLVFSNHHTVNGLSGFQALEYLGGDVSILDNGAGNNQEIPLMNTSDQVGFCIIKTLIEKGVLKKENPTIQLRVKPGAPLIDINTLAACQ
;
A
#
# COMPACT_ATOMS: atom_id res chain seq x y z
N MET A 1 -16.35 -23.22 -20.63
CA MET A 1 -17.25 -23.26 -19.45
C MET A 1 -16.82 -22.11 -18.56
N LYS A 2 -17.55 -20.99 -18.60
CA LYS A 2 -17.21 -19.73 -17.92
C LYS A 2 -17.57 -19.85 -16.44
N MET A 3 -16.59 -19.85 -15.54
CA MET A 3 -16.82 -19.58 -14.11
C MET A 3 -17.10 -18.08 -13.93
N ARG A 4 -18.07 -17.73 -13.10
CA ARG A 4 -18.49 -16.34 -12.85
C ARG A 4 -17.72 -15.81 -11.64
N SER A 5 -17.45 -14.50 -11.65
CA SER A 5 -16.78 -13.72 -10.59
C SER A 5 -17.35 -13.89 -9.17
N ASN A 6 -18.52 -14.52 -9.01
CA ASN A 6 -19.14 -14.80 -7.71
C ASN A 6 -18.62 -16.08 -7.04
N ASP A 7 -17.88 -16.94 -7.76
CA ASP A 7 -17.44 -18.24 -7.23
C ASP A 7 -16.11 -18.14 -6.45
N ILE A 8 -15.39 -17.02 -6.56
CA ILE A 8 -14.10 -16.80 -5.87
C ILE A 8 -14.30 -16.29 -4.43
N LEU A 9 -15.41 -15.58 -4.17
CA LEU A 9 -15.79 -15.15 -2.81
C LEU A 9 -16.14 -16.33 -1.90
N PHE A 10 -16.53 -17.47 -2.49
CA PHE A 10 -16.92 -18.68 -1.77
C PHE A 10 -15.73 -19.42 -1.13
N TRP A 11 -14.49 -19.16 -1.58
CA TRP A 11 -13.30 -19.90 -1.15
C TRP A 11 -12.40 -19.17 -0.14
N LEU A 12 -12.53 -17.84 0.02
CA LEU A 12 -11.68 -17.09 0.96
C LEU A 12 -12.23 -17.02 2.40
N CYS A 13 -13.53 -17.25 2.61
CA CYS A 13 -14.09 -17.37 3.97
C CYS A 13 -13.86 -18.74 4.63
N ALA A 14 -13.43 -19.76 3.87
CA ALA A 14 -13.31 -21.13 4.39
C ALA A 14 -11.97 -21.43 5.11
N LEU A 15 -11.01 -20.50 5.13
CA LEU A 15 -9.66 -20.73 5.67
C LEU A 15 -9.31 -19.99 6.96
N ALA A 16 -10.24 -19.21 7.53
CA ALA A 16 -10.06 -18.62 8.86
C ALA A 16 -11.28 -18.94 9.74
N LEU A 17 -11.12 -19.99 10.57
CA LEU A 17 -12.06 -20.51 11.57
C LEU A 17 -13.16 -21.42 10.99
N GLY A 18 -13.03 -22.72 11.29
CA GLY A 18 -13.97 -23.77 10.88
C GLY A 18 -15.37 -23.61 11.47
N ILE A 19 -16.20 -22.79 10.83
CA ILE A 19 -17.65 -22.78 11.04
C ILE A 19 -18.30 -22.77 9.65
N SER A 20 -18.98 -23.87 9.34
CA SER A 20 -19.93 -23.97 8.24
C SER A 20 -21.08 -22.97 8.47
N GLY A 21 -21.31 -22.04 7.53
CA GLY A 21 -22.50 -21.19 7.58
C GLY A 21 -22.34 -19.87 6.84
N CYS A 22 -22.25 -19.90 5.50
CA CYS A 22 -22.51 -18.73 4.69
C CYS A 22 -23.84 -18.95 3.96
N ASP A 23 -24.92 -18.95 4.74
CA ASP A 23 -26.27 -18.78 4.26
C ASP A 23 -26.91 -17.64 5.06
N LYS A 24 -27.74 -16.84 4.38
CA LYS A 24 -28.51 -15.73 4.97
C LYS A 24 -29.21 -16.16 6.27
N LEU A 25 -29.30 -15.24 7.25
CA LEU A 25 -30.22 -15.21 8.41
C LEU A 25 -29.81 -15.81 9.78
N GLU A 26 -28.65 -16.43 9.98
CA GLU A 26 -28.40 -17.10 11.29
C GLU A 26 -28.01 -16.20 12.48
N ASN A 27 -27.91 -14.87 12.32
CA ASN A 27 -27.61 -13.97 13.45
C ASN A 27 -28.72 -13.01 13.84
N GLU A 28 -29.91 -13.06 13.23
CA GLU A 28 -31.05 -12.27 13.72
C GLU A 28 -31.45 -12.73 15.12
N LEU A 29 -31.18 -11.88 16.12
CA LEU A 29 -31.75 -12.09 17.44
C LEU A 29 -33.27 -11.94 17.31
N THR A 30 -34.00 -13.04 17.52
CA THR A 30 -35.47 -13.07 17.48
C THR A 30 -36.09 -13.06 18.87
N THR A 31 -35.31 -13.46 19.88
CA THR A 31 -35.65 -13.42 21.30
C THR A 31 -34.58 -12.65 22.07
N GLY A 32 -34.94 -12.03 23.18
CA GLY A 32 -33.99 -11.30 24.04
C GLY A 32 -34.67 -10.16 24.78
N ALA A 33 -33.90 -9.48 25.62
CA ALA A 33 -34.39 -8.35 26.40
C ALA A 33 -34.37 -7.04 25.60
N GLU A 34 -35.32 -6.16 25.93
CA GLU A 34 -35.25 -4.73 25.63
C GLU A 34 -34.84 -4.00 26.91
N ILE A 35 -33.75 -3.25 26.83
CA ILE A 35 -33.06 -2.70 27.99
C ILE A 35 -32.88 -1.20 27.77
N THR A 36 -33.20 -0.41 28.80
CA THR A 36 -32.89 1.02 28.85
C THR A 36 -31.97 1.30 30.02
N LEU A 37 -30.85 1.97 29.78
CA LEU A 37 -29.93 2.48 30.78
C LEU A 37 -29.98 4.01 30.74
N SER A 38 -30.25 4.62 31.89
CA SER A 38 -30.57 6.04 32.04
C SER A 38 -29.66 6.82 32.99
N SER A 39 -28.72 6.12 33.63
CA SER A 39 -27.72 6.72 34.52
C SER A 39 -26.40 5.95 34.47
N GLN A 40 -25.30 6.62 34.84
CA GLN A 40 -23.98 5.96 34.92
C GLN A 40 -24.01 4.76 35.89
N GLU A 41 -24.76 4.86 36.99
CA GLU A 41 -24.89 3.77 37.97
C GLU A 41 -25.55 2.52 37.38
N GLU A 42 -26.49 2.69 36.44
CA GLU A 42 -27.09 1.56 35.71
C GLU A 42 -26.11 0.95 34.71
N VAL A 43 -25.30 1.78 34.04
CA VAL A 43 -24.22 1.33 33.14
C VAL A 43 -23.17 0.51 33.91
N ASP A 44 -22.68 1.04 35.02
CA ASP A 44 -21.62 0.43 35.84
C ASP A 44 -22.05 -0.92 36.45
N ARG A 45 -23.35 -1.08 36.72
CA ARG A 45 -23.92 -2.32 37.28
C ARG A 45 -24.49 -3.24 36.23
N PHE A 46 -24.46 -2.85 34.96
CA PHE A 46 -25.10 -3.62 33.92
C PHE A 46 -24.37 -4.95 33.71
N THR A 47 -25.12 -6.04 33.82
CA THR A 47 -24.65 -7.38 33.47
C THR A 47 -25.50 -7.90 32.32
N ALA A 48 -24.88 -8.24 31.19
CA ALA A 48 -25.59 -8.85 30.07
C ALA A 48 -26.14 -10.23 30.49
N LYS A 49 -27.45 -10.44 30.33
CA LYS A 49 -28.13 -11.73 30.56
C LYS A 49 -28.83 -12.17 29.30
N GLY A 50 -28.22 -13.09 28.57
CA GLY A 50 -28.73 -13.59 27.28
C GLY A 50 -28.70 -12.54 26.18
N ASP A 51 -29.45 -12.79 25.12
CA ASP A 51 -29.50 -11.94 23.93
C ASP A 51 -30.23 -10.60 24.20
N ILE A 52 -29.76 -9.54 23.53
CA ILE A 52 -30.33 -8.20 23.65
C ILE A 52 -30.96 -7.79 22.32
N LEU A 53 -32.29 -7.66 22.31
CA LEU A 53 -33.06 -7.21 21.13
C LEU A 53 -32.97 -5.70 20.94
N LYS A 54 -32.92 -4.96 22.05
CA LYS A 54 -32.78 -3.52 22.03
C LYS A 54 -32.02 -3.07 23.26
N LEU A 55 -30.98 -2.28 23.07
CA LEU A 55 -30.31 -1.54 24.13
C LEU A 55 -30.45 -0.05 23.83
N THR A 56 -31.14 0.67 24.69
CA THR A 56 -31.20 2.13 24.67
C THR A 56 -30.37 2.67 25.82
N ILE A 57 -29.42 3.54 25.52
CA ILE A 57 -28.57 4.23 26.49
C ILE A 57 -28.91 5.71 26.36
N SER A 58 -29.51 6.30 27.40
CA SER A 58 -29.90 7.70 27.34
C SER A 58 -29.90 8.42 28.67
N GLY A 59 -29.11 9.49 28.77
CA GLY A 59 -29.04 10.33 29.96
C GLY A 59 -27.70 11.05 30.05
N GLU A 60 -27.73 12.37 30.21
CA GLU A 60 -26.53 13.23 30.22
C GLU A 60 -25.51 12.86 31.30
N SER A 61 -25.95 12.16 32.36
CA SER A 61 -25.08 11.67 33.43
C SER A 61 -24.18 10.49 33.01
N ILE A 62 -24.48 9.84 31.89
CA ILE A 62 -23.70 8.72 31.35
C ILE A 62 -22.51 9.31 30.60
N THR A 63 -21.30 9.01 31.07
CA THR A 63 -20.03 9.56 30.55
C THR A 63 -19.01 8.48 30.18
N ASP A 64 -19.25 7.22 30.58
CA ASP A 64 -18.39 6.09 30.29
C ASP A 64 -19.21 4.83 30.00
N LEU A 65 -18.96 4.19 28.84
CA LEU A 65 -19.61 2.94 28.42
C LEU A 65 -18.68 1.72 28.48
N SER A 66 -17.41 1.92 28.88
CA SER A 66 -16.35 0.90 28.79
C SER A 66 -16.62 -0.36 29.61
N ALA A 67 -17.43 -0.24 30.67
CA ALA A 67 -17.82 -1.34 31.53
C ALA A 67 -18.89 -2.26 30.90
N LEU A 68 -19.56 -1.86 29.82
CA LEU A 68 -20.65 -2.64 29.23
C LEU A 68 -20.13 -3.94 28.58
N PRO A 69 -20.55 -5.12 29.06
CA PRO A 69 -20.08 -6.41 28.54
C PRO A 69 -20.88 -6.87 27.30
N VAL A 70 -21.41 -5.93 26.51
CA VAL A 70 -22.33 -6.23 25.40
C VAL A 70 -21.54 -6.59 24.16
N GLN A 71 -21.51 -7.88 23.82
CA GLN A 71 -20.83 -8.36 22.60
C GLN A 71 -21.67 -8.27 21.34
N LYS A 72 -22.97 -8.51 21.46
CA LYS A 72 -23.89 -8.57 20.33
C LYS A 72 -25.23 -7.98 20.74
N VAL A 73 -25.81 -7.17 19.86
CA VAL A 73 -27.13 -6.55 20.06
C VAL A 73 -27.84 -6.38 18.73
N LYS A 74 -29.17 -6.47 18.74
CA LYS A 74 -29.96 -6.29 17.52
C LYS A 74 -30.14 -4.82 17.17
N ASN A 75 -30.67 -4.04 18.10
CA ASN A 75 -30.80 -2.59 17.96
C ASN A 75 -30.06 -1.90 19.11
N LEU A 76 -29.05 -1.10 18.78
CA LEU A 76 -28.35 -0.24 19.73
C LEU A 76 -28.76 1.20 19.48
N ILE A 77 -29.27 1.88 20.50
CA ILE A 77 -29.60 3.30 20.45
C ILE A 77 -28.83 4.00 21.57
N ILE A 78 -28.05 5.01 21.22
CA ILE A 78 -27.28 5.83 22.18
C ILE A 78 -27.67 7.27 21.93
N GLU A 79 -28.37 7.87 22.90
CA GLU A 79 -28.93 9.21 22.72
C GLU A 79 -28.88 10.10 23.95
N ASN A 80 -28.58 11.39 23.78
CA ASN A 80 -28.58 12.39 24.86
C ASN A 80 -27.69 11.98 26.04
N THR A 81 -26.49 11.47 25.77
CA THR A 81 -25.48 11.10 26.78
C THR A 81 -24.41 12.18 26.92
N GLY A 82 -23.63 12.10 28.00
CA GLY A 82 -22.46 12.96 28.26
C GLY A 82 -21.12 12.35 27.85
N ILE A 83 -21.12 11.25 27.08
CA ILE A 83 -19.90 10.55 26.65
C ILE A 83 -19.09 11.42 25.68
N GLU A 84 -17.76 11.35 25.80
CA GLU A 84 -16.84 12.00 24.86
C GLU A 84 -16.36 11.04 23.76
N ASN A 85 -16.31 9.75 24.06
CA ASN A 85 -15.97 8.70 23.10
C ASN A 85 -16.97 7.55 23.26
N LEU A 86 -17.27 6.83 22.19
CA LEU A 86 -18.24 5.74 22.23
C LEU A 86 -17.81 4.60 23.17
N ASN A 87 -16.54 4.20 23.12
CA ASN A 87 -15.87 3.23 23.99
C ASN A 87 -16.73 2.06 24.49
N MET A 88 -17.01 1.11 23.61
CA MET A 88 -17.70 -0.16 23.91
C MET A 88 -16.81 -1.34 23.47
N PRO A 89 -15.72 -1.63 24.19
CA PRO A 89 -14.66 -2.53 23.70
C PRO A 89 -15.11 -3.99 23.56
N ALA A 90 -16.20 -4.38 24.22
CA ALA A 90 -16.76 -5.72 24.08
C ALA A 90 -17.62 -5.89 22.82
N LEU A 91 -18.11 -4.79 22.23
CA LEU A 91 -19.08 -4.82 21.13
C LEU A 91 -18.45 -5.39 19.86
N ASN A 92 -19.03 -6.46 19.34
CA ASN A 92 -18.54 -7.18 18.18
C ASN A 92 -19.53 -7.19 17.00
N ALA A 93 -20.83 -7.19 17.27
CA ALA A 93 -21.84 -7.29 16.20
C ALA A 93 -23.13 -6.51 16.48
N ILE A 94 -23.58 -5.79 15.45
CA ILE A 94 -24.90 -5.17 15.34
C ILE A 94 -25.71 -5.90 14.28
N THR A 95 -26.84 -6.49 14.66
CA THR A 95 -27.57 -7.35 13.72
C THR A 95 -28.62 -6.64 12.88
N VAL A 96 -29.17 -5.50 13.36
CA VAL A 96 -30.21 -4.75 12.62
C VAL A 96 -29.95 -3.25 12.59
N MET A 97 -29.67 -2.61 13.72
CA MET A 97 -29.51 -1.15 13.73
C MET A 97 -28.59 -0.67 14.85
N MET A 98 -27.74 0.29 14.53
CA MET A 98 -27.04 1.12 15.49
C MET A 98 -27.37 2.57 15.20
N HIS A 99 -27.89 3.28 16.19
CA HIS A 99 -28.31 4.68 16.08
C HIS A 99 -27.67 5.50 17.18
N ILE A 100 -26.78 6.40 16.79
CA ILE A 100 -26.10 7.34 17.70
C ILE A 100 -26.68 8.71 17.41
N LYS A 101 -27.41 9.27 18.38
CA LYS A 101 -28.19 10.49 18.17
C LYS A 101 -28.03 11.51 19.29
N GLY A 102 -27.83 12.78 18.98
CA GLY A 102 -28.05 13.83 19.99
C GLY A 102 -27.08 13.74 21.18
N ASN A 103 -25.83 13.32 20.97
CA ASN A 103 -24.80 13.26 22.00
C ASN A 103 -23.85 14.46 21.81
N PRO A 104 -24.10 15.62 22.44
CA PRO A 104 -23.43 16.88 22.11
C PRO A 104 -21.96 16.93 22.54
N ARG A 105 -21.48 15.95 23.31
CA ARG A 105 -20.08 15.84 23.76
C ARG A 105 -19.29 14.77 23.04
N LEU A 106 -19.93 13.94 22.21
CA LEU A 106 -19.28 12.82 21.53
C LEU A 106 -18.31 13.37 20.47
N LEU A 107 -17.01 13.13 20.65
CA LEU A 107 -15.92 13.56 19.78
C LEU A 107 -15.53 12.48 18.76
N SER A 108 -15.53 11.21 19.18
CA SER A 108 -15.16 10.10 18.32
C SER A 108 -15.95 8.81 18.58
N LEU A 109 -15.94 7.93 17.58
CA LEU A 109 -16.40 6.54 17.72
C LEU A 109 -15.29 5.59 18.20
N ASP A 110 -14.20 6.09 18.80
CA ASP A 110 -13.13 5.23 19.29
C ASP A 110 -13.61 4.26 20.38
N GLY A 111 -12.93 3.11 20.48
CA GLY A 111 -13.23 2.05 21.42
C GLY A 111 -14.31 1.08 20.94
N VAL A 112 -14.61 1.03 19.63
CA VAL A 112 -15.37 -0.06 18.98
C VAL A 112 -14.55 -0.84 17.96
N GLU A 113 -13.24 -0.91 18.11
CA GLU A 113 -12.32 -1.58 17.17
C GLU A 113 -12.61 -3.09 17.04
N ASN A 114 -13.31 -3.67 18.02
CA ASN A 114 -13.76 -5.07 18.00
C ASN A 114 -15.08 -5.28 17.24
N LEU A 115 -15.77 -4.22 16.82
CA LEU A 115 -16.99 -4.27 16.02
C LEU A 115 -16.63 -4.74 14.60
N GLN A 116 -16.97 -5.98 14.28
CA GLN A 116 -16.62 -6.61 13.01
C GLN A 116 -17.81 -6.72 12.05
N PHE A 117 -19.03 -6.73 12.58
CA PHE A 117 -20.23 -7.04 11.80
C PHE A 117 -21.35 -6.03 12.03
N VAL A 118 -21.76 -5.36 10.96
CA VAL A 118 -22.98 -4.53 10.92
C VAL A 118 -23.87 -5.05 9.81
N ASN A 119 -24.84 -5.89 10.17
CA ASN A 119 -25.71 -6.55 9.19
C ASN A 119 -26.86 -5.66 8.71
N GLY A 120 -27.15 -4.57 9.42
CA GLY A 120 -28.22 -3.63 9.08
C GLY A 120 -27.74 -2.18 9.07
N SER A 121 -28.56 -1.24 9.51
CA SER A 121 -28.29 0.19 9.32
C SER A 121 -27.42 0.78 10.43
N LEU A 122 -26.48 1.64 10.06
CA LEU A 122 -25.77 2.54 10.98
C LEU A 122 -26.26 3.97 10.72
N ILE A 123 -26.80 4.61 11.75
CA ILE A 123 -27.35 5.96 11.70
C ILE A 123 -26.61 6.80 12.74
N ILE A 124 -25.97 7.88 12.29
CA ILE A 124 -25.23 8.82 13.13
C ILE A 124 -25.80 10.19 12.86
N GLU A 125 -26.53 10.76 13.82
CA GLU A 125 -27.18 12.03 13.61
C GLU A 125 -27.19 12.99 14.81
N ASP A 126 -27.19 14.29 14.53
CA ASP A 126 -27.32 15.33 15.55
C ASP A 126 -26.24 15.23 16.67
N ASN A 127 -25.00 14.84 16.34
CA ASN A 127 -23.87 14.81 17.29
C ASN A 127 -22.88 15.94 16.93
N ASP A 128 -23.18 17.16 17.37
CA ASP A 128 -22.52 18.39 16.92
C ASP A 128 -20.99 18.38 17.08
N ALA A 129 -20.45 17.72 18.12
CA ALA A 129 -19.01 17.68 18.42
C ALA A 129 -18.26 16.51 17.77
N LEU A 130 -18.95 15.63 17.02
CA LEU A 130 -18.33 14.43 16.46
C LEU A 130 -17.38 14.82 15.33
N GLU A 131 -16.11 14.45 15.47
CA GLU A 131 -15.04 14.74 14.50
C GLU A 131 -14.54 13.46 13.83
N ASP A 132 -14.59 12.32 14.54
CA ASP A 132 -13.96 11.09 14.09
C ASP A 132 -14.86 9.85 14.14
N ILE A 133 -14.84 9.07 13.06
CA ILE A 133 -15.52 7.79 12.91
C ILE A 133 -14.55 6.65 12.55
N SER A 134 -13.23 6.88 12.65
CA SER A 134 -12.16 5.93 12.30
C SER A 134 -12.23 4.62 13.08
N GLY A 135 -12.84 4.61 14.28
CA GLY A 135 -13.18 3.39 15.02
C GLY A 135 -13.99 2.34 14.22
N LEU A 136 -14.63 2.73 13.10
CA LEU A 136 -15.33 1.81 12.20
C LEU A 136 -14.41 1.03 11.24
N LEU A 137 -13.11 1.35 11.14
CA LEU A 137 -12.15 0.65 10.27
C LEU A 137 -11.97 -0.84 10.63
N GLY A 138 -12.36 -1.25 11.84
CA GLY A 138 -12.37 -2.66 12.27
C GLY A 138 -13.45 -3.55 11.62
N LEU A 139 -14.40 -2.94 10.89
CA LEU A 139 -15.49 -3.67 10.24
C LEU A 139 -14.98 -4.62 9.15
N LYS A 140 -15.55 -5.83 9.13
CA LYS A 140 -15.29 -6.86 8.11
C LYS A 140 -16.46 -7.04 7.16
N VAL A 141 -17.68 -6.82 7.66
CA VAL A 141 -18.90 -6.89 6.87
C VAL A 141 -19.84 -5.77 7.30
N PHE A 142 -20.25 -4.93 6.34
CA PHE A 142 -21.28 -3.92 6.51
C PHE A 142 -22.30 -4.01 5.36
N ALA A 143 -23.42 -4.69 5.62
CA ALA A 143 -24.40 -5.06 4.60
C ALA A 143 -25.63 -4.14 4.50
N GLY A 144 -25.79 -3.16 5.40
CA GLY A 144 -26.94 -2.25 5.41
C GLY A 144 -26.58 -0.80 5.07
N ASN A 145 -27.49 0.12 5.39
CA ASN A 145 -27.35 1.53 4.99
C ASN A 145 -26.55 2.33 6.02
N LEU A 146 -25.68 3.22 5.56
CA LEU A 146 -25.01 4.23 6.37
C LEU A 146 -25.71 5.57 6.18
N THR A 147 -26.20 6.17 7.26
CA THR A 147 -26.77 7.52 7.26
C THR A 147 -26.02 8.38 8.26
N ILE A 148 -25.44 9.48 7.78
CA ILE A 148 -24.74 10.46 8.62
C ILE A 148 -25.32 11.84 8.34
N THR A 149 -25.99 12.43 9.33
CA THR A 149 -26.66 13.72 9.17
C THR A 149 -26.65 14.61 10.41
N GLY A 150 -26.43 15.92 10.28
CA GLY A 150 -26.51 16.82 11.43
C GLY A 150 -25.30 16.71 12.37
N ASN A 151 -24.10 16.38 11.87
CA ASN A 151 -22.88 16.32 12.69
C ASN A 151 -21.94 17.44 12.24
N ASP A 152 -22.05 18.61 12.88
CA ASP A 152 -21.48 19.88 12.41
C ASP A 152 -19.93 19.93 12.38
N GLN A 153 -19.24 19.08 13.13
CA GLN A 153 -17.77 18.95 13.05
C GLN A 153 -17.29 17.78 12.17
N LEU A 154 -18.19 16.89 11.75
CA LEU A 154 -17.80 15.65 11.09
C LEU A 154 -17.64 15.81 9.58
N GLY A 155 -16.54 15.28 9.06
CA GLY A 155 -16.41 14.96 7.64
C GLY A 155 -15.97 16.13 6.77
N LYS A 156 -15.31 17.15 7.33
CA LYS A 156 -14.57 18.16 6.56
C LYS A 156 -13.79 17.49 5.44
N ASN A 157 -13.97 17.93 4.20
CA ASN A 157 -13.36 17.24 3.07
C ASN A 157 -11.85 17.49 3.02
N GLU A 158 -11.08 16.42 3.15
CA GLU A 158 -9.62 16.44 3.11
C GLU A 158 -9.12 15.27 2.25
N VAL A 159 -7.89 15.34 1.74
CA VAL A 159 -7.32 14.24 0.94
C VAL A 159 -7.20 13.00 1.83
N CYS A 160 -7.70 11.86 1.38
CA CYS A 160 -7.58 10.61 2.13
C CYS A 160 -6.12 10.13 2.11
N LEU A 161 -5.49 10.17 3.29
CA LEU A 161 -4.15 9.67 3.57
C LEU A 161 -4.22 8.32 4.29
N THR A 162 -3.07 7.78 4.71
CA THR A 162 -2.97 6.46 5.37
C THR A 162 -3.61 6.39 6.75
N ASP A 163 -3.81 7.54 7.40
CA ASP A 163 -4.46 7.65 8.71
C ASP A 163 -5.86 8.23 8.49
N GLU A 164 -6.83 7.36 8.18
CA GLU A 164 -8.13 7.78 7.64
C GLU A 164 -9.10 8.28 8.73
N TYR A 165 -9.25 9.61 8.80
CA TYR A 165 -10.20 10.30 9.68
C TYR A 165 -11.47 10.75 8.92
N GLY A 166 -12.55 10.96 9.67
CA GLY A 166 -13.80 11.53 9.14
C GLY A 166 -14.40 10.73 7.99
N PHE A 167 -14.77 11.37 6.88
CA PHE A 167 -15.41 10.66 5.76
C PHE A 167 -14.46 9.78 4.94
N CYS A 168 -13.14 9.94 5.07
CA CYS A 168 -12.19 9.03 4.42
C CYS A 168 -12.31 7.59 4.91
N THR A 169 -12.71 7.39 6.17
CA THR A 169 -13.09 6.08 6.70
C THR A 169 -14.18 5.41 5.87
N ILE A 170 -15.19 6.16 5.42
CA ILE A 170 -16.29 5.63 4.59
C ILE A 170 -15.76 5.16 3.24
N LYS A 171 -14.89 5.96 2.61
CA LYS A 171 -14.28 5.63 1.33
C LYS A 171 -13.48 4.32 1.43
N SER A 172 -12.69 4.17 2.48
CA SER A 172 -11.91 2.95 2.77
C SER A 172 -12.78 1.70 2.91
N LEU A 173 -13.87 1.79 3.68
CA LEU A 173 -14.82 0.68 3.84
C LEU A 173 -15.49 0.28 2.52
N VAL A 174 -15.75 1.24 1.62
CA VAL A 174 -16.30 0.98 0.29
C VAL A 174 -15.23 0.36 -0.63
N GLU A 175 -14.03 0.93 -0.68
CA GLU A 175 -12.95 0.49 -1.58
C GLU A 175 -12.37 -0.88 -1.20
N SER A 176 -12.39 -1.23 0.08
CA SER A 176 -12.01 -2.56 0.60
C SER A 176 -13.08 -3.64 0.38
N GLY A 177 -14.27 -3.27 -0.11
CA GLY A 177 -15.40 -4.19 -0.33
C GLY A 177 -16.12 -4.64 0.94
N VAL A 178 -15.82 -4.03 2.10
CA VAL A 178 -16.51 -4.27 3.36
C VAL A 178 -17.96 -3.77 3.32
N PHE A 179 -18.20 -2.64 2.65
CA PHE A 179 -19.50 -1.99 2.57
C PHE A 179 -20.24 -2.30 1.26
N THR A 180 -21.47 -2.82 1.36
CA THR A 180 -22.30 -3.17 0.19
C THR A 180 -23.66 -2.46 0.12
N GLY A 181 -23.95 -1.55 1.05
CA GLY A 181 -25.24 -0.85 1.15
C GLY A 181 -25.26 0.52 0.47
N THR A 182 -26.14 1.42 0.94
CA THR A 182 -26.21 2.82 0.47
C THR A 182 -25.71 3.79 1.53
N VAL A 183 -25.04 4.85 1.08
CA VAL A 183 -24.54 5.94 1.94
C VAL A 183 -25.36 7.19 1.72
N THR A 184 -25.85 7.79 2.80
CA THR A 184 -26.55 9.08 2.82
C THR A 184 -25.79 10.06 3.71
N LEU A 185 -25.32 11.18 3.13
CA LEU A 185 -24.57 12.24 3.82
C LEU A 185 -25.31 13.56 3.63
N ALA A 186 -25.71 14.22 4.72
CA ALA A 186 -26.42 15.50 4.66
C ALA A 186 -26.12 16.35 5.89
N SER A 187 -26.08 17.69 5.75
CA SER A 187 -26.02 18.60 6.92
C SER A 187 -24.93 18.25 7.95
N ASN A 188 -23.73 17.85 7.53
CA ASN A 188 -22.59 17.63 8.44
C ASN A 188 -21.69 18.88 8.41
N HIS A 189 -20.37 18.73 8.61
CA HIS A 189 -19.44 19.87 8.52
C HIS A 189 -19.69 20.72 7.26
N PRO A 190 -19.56 22.08 7.31
CA PRO A 190 -19.87 22.95 6.18
C PRO A 190 -19.11 22.63 4.88
N GLU A 191 -17.90 22.10 5.02
CA GLU A 191 -17.04 21.62 3.92
C GLU A 191 -17.18 20.11 3.68
N ALA A 192 -18.16 19.43 4.26
CA ALA A 192 -18.31 17.99 4.10
C ALA A 192 -18.84 17.62 2.70
N PRO A 193 -18.30 16.57 2.06
CA PRO A 193 -18.83 16.08 0.81
C PRO A 193 -20.19 15.39 1.05
N THR A 194 -21.11 15.56 0.11
CA THR A 194 -22.48 15.03 0.19
C THR A 194 -22.68 13.73 -0.60
N SER A 195 -21.62 13.19 -1.20
CA SER A 195 -21.64 11.94 -1.96
C SER A 195 -20.34 11.17 -1.77
N LEU A 196 -20.39 9.84 -1.91
CA LEU A 196 -19.22 8.97 -1.85
C LEU A 196 -18.14 9.38 -2.83
N GLN A 197 -18.52 9.82 -4.03
CA GLN A 197 -17.57 10.23 -5.05
C GLN A 197 -16.79 11.47 -4.60
N ALA A 198 -17.45 12.41 -3.91
CA ALA A 198 -16.85 13.66 -3.46
C ALA A 198 -15.93 13.52 -2.23
N ILE A 199 -15.96 12.37 -1.54
CA ILE A 199 -15.07 12.10 -0.41
C ILE A 199 -13.62 12.08 -0.86
N GLY A 200 -12.78 12.90 -0.23
CA GLY A 200 -11.39 13.06 -0.59
C GLY A 200 -11.15 14.06 -1.72
N GLN A 201 -12.21 14.69 -2.25
CA GLN A 201 -12.13 15.67 -3.34
C GLN A 201 -12.05 17.10 -2.80
N VAL A 202 -10.85 17.53 -2.37
CA VAL A 202 -10.66 18.89 -1.87
C VAL A 202 -10.68 19.89 -3.03
N ALA A 203 -11.63 20.82 -3.04
CA ALA A 203 -11.70 21.88 -4.04
C ALA A 203 -10.56 22.89 -3.82
N GLY A 204 -9.66 23.01 -4.79
CA GLY A 204 -8.53 23.95 -4.74
C GLY A 204 -7.45 23.65 -5.77
N ASP A 205 -7.30 22.38 -6.14
CA ASP A 205 -6.57 21.90 -7.32
C ASP A 205 -7.46 20.80 -7.92
N ASP A 206 -7.81 20.83 -9.21
CA ASP A 206 -8.57 19.77 -9.92
C ASP A 206 -7.79 18.43 -10.03
N VAL A 207 -6.90 18.17 -9.08
CA VAL A 207 -5.89 17.12 -9.06
C VAL A 207 -6.30 16.05 -8.04
N ILE A 208 -7.13 15.11 -8.48
CA ILE A 208 -7.64 14.00 -7.66
C ILE A 208 -7.09 12.65 -8.11
N SER A 209 -7.31 11.60 -7.31
CA SER A 209 -6.86 10.24 -7.63
C SER A 209 -7.89 9.46 -8.44
N TYR A 210 -7.43 8.59 -9.35
CA TYR A 210 -8.29 7.74 -10.17
C TYR A 210 -7.85 6.28 -10.15
N THR A 211 -8.82 5.37 -10.23
CA THR A 211 -8.57 3.95 -10.46
C THR A 211 -9.31 3.49 -11.72
N LEU A 212 -8.58 2.92 -12.67
CA LEU A 212 -9.11 2.42 -13.94
C LEU A 212 -8.91 0.90 -13.98
N ARG A 213 -10.01 0.14 -13.98
CA ARG A 213 -10.01 -1.32 -13.76
C ARG A 213 -10.29 -2.12 -15.03
N SER A 214 -10.63 -1.45 -16.13
CA SER A 214 -11.11 -2.08 -17.35
C SER A 214 -10.88 -1.21 -18.58
N LYS A 215 -11.07 -1.80 -19.76
CA LYS A 215 -11.13 -1.06 -21.02
C LYS A 215 -12.22 0.02 -20.99
N ALA A 216 -13.40 -0.31 -20.45
CA ALA A 216 -14.53 0.62 -20.37
C ALA A 216 -14.20 1.84 -19.51
N ASP A 217 -13.48 1.64 -18.39
CA ASP A 217 -13.04 2.74 -17.53
C ASP A 217 -12.11 3.69 -18.29
N ILE A 218 -11.11 3.16 -19.01
CA ILE A 218 -10.16 3.96 -19.81
C ILE A 218 -10.88 4.73 -20.92
N GLU A 219 -11.83 4.10 -21.63
CA GLU A 219 -12.59 4.74 -22.70
C GLU A 219 -13.48 5.86 -22.16
N ALA A 220 -14.17 5.61 -21.04
CA ALA A 220 -15.03 6.58 -20.37
C ALA A 220 -14.27 7.65 -19.56
N PHE A 221 -12.97 7.43 -19.29
CA PHE A 221 -12.17 8.30 -18.44
C PHE A 221 -12.17 9.74 -18.94
N LYS A 222 -12.62 10.67 -18.09
CA LYS A 222 -12.60 12.12 -18.33
C LYS A 222 -12.11 12.78 -17.04
N PRO A 223 -10.79 12.94 -16.88
CA PRO A 223 -10.26 13.54 -15.66
C PRO A 223 -10.69 15.01 -15.58
N LEU A 224 -10.79 15.53 -14.36
CA LEU A 224 -11.15 16.94 -14.11
C LEU A 224 -10.05 17.89 -14.57
N SER A 225 -8.80 17.42 -14.58
CA SER A 225 -7.61 18.14 -15.03
C SER A 225 -6.71 17.22 -15.84
N ASP A 226 -5.80 17.79 -16.63
CA ASP A 226 -4.70 17.04 -17.22
C ASP A 226 -3.62 16.69 -16.19
N THR A 227 -3.78 17.12 -14.93
CA THR A 227 -2.95 16.74 -13.79
C THR A 227 -3.78 15.94 -12.80
N VAL A 228 -3.29 14.78 -12.37
CA VAL A 228 -3.97 13.90 -11.39
C VAL A 228 -3.08 13.68 -10.17
N LEU A 229 -3.69 13.32 -9.03
CA LEU A 229 -2.93 13.06 -7.81
C LEU A 229 -2.29 11.67 -7.89
N ASN A 230 -3.08 10.61 -7.79
CA ASN A 230 -2.62 9.24 -8.01
C ASN A 230 -3.38 8.61 -9.18
N LEU A 231 -2.77 7.64 -9.85
CA LEU A 231 -3.41 6.87 -10.90
C LEU A 231 -3.12 5.38 -10.71
N THR A 232 -4.16 4.60 -10.45
CA THR A 232 -4.10 3.15 -10.42
C THR A 232 -4.72 2.58 -11.69
N ILE A 233 -3.98 1.75 -12.40
CA ILE A 233 -4.40 1.07 -13.63
C ILE A 233 -4.27 -0.42 -13.38
N THR A 234 -5.38 -1.14 -13.43
CA THR A 234 -5.39 -2.59 -13.17
C THR A 234 -6.35 -3.33 -14.07
N GLY A 235 -6.05 -4.58 -14.39
CA GLY A 235 -6.97 -5.48 -15.09
C GLY A 235 -6.42 -5.99 -16.41
N THR A 236 -6.64 -7.29 -16.65
CA THR A 236 -6.06 -8.02 -17.79
C THR A 236 -6.58 -7.59 -19.16
N GLU A 237 -7.64 -6.78 -19.22
CA GLU A 237 -8.11 -6.20 -20.49
C GLU A 237 -7.23 -5.03 -20.97
N ILE A 238 -6.43 -4.46 -20.07
CA ILE A 238 -5.60 -3.27 -20.34
C ILE A 238 -4.31 -3.70 -21.04
N ASN A 239 -4.08 -3.17 -22.23
CA ASN A 239 -2.87 -3.37 -23.05
C ASN A 239 -2.20 -2.01 -23.38
N SER A 240 -1.03 -2.02 -24.01
CA SER A 240 -0.27 -0.79 -24.28
C SER A 240 -1.05 0.26 -25.08
N SER A 241 -1.92 -0.16 -26.01
CA SER A 241 -2.74 0.77 -26.78
C SER A 241 -3.76 1.50 -25.91
N LEU A 242 -4.36 0.82 -24.93
CA LEU A 242 -5.27 1.44 -23.97
C LEU A 242 -4.52 2.36 -23.00
N LEU A 243 -3.34 1.95 -22.54
CA LEU A 243 -2.49 2.80 -21.71
C LEU A 243 -2.13 4.11 -22.44
N ASN A 244 -1.76 4.04 -23.72
CA ASN A 244 -1.43 5.20 -24.55
C ASN A 244 -2.60 6.18 -24.73
N ILE A 245 -3.87 5.72 -24.72
CA ILE A 245 -5.03 6.63 -24.77
C ILE A 245 -5.00 7.64 -23.61
N LEU A 246 -4.54 7.23 -22.43
CA LEU A 246 -4.47 8.10 -21.25
C LEU A 246 -3.52 9.27 -21.45
N SER A 247 -2.48 9.13 -22.28
CA SER A 247 -1.54 10.22 -22.60
C SER A 247 -2.20 11.41 -23.30
N SER A 248 -3.40 11.23 -23.87
CA SER A 248 -4.18 12.31 -24.47
C SER A 248 -5.09 13.03 -23.46
N LYS A 249 -5.27 12.44 -22.28
CA LYS A 249 -6.20 12.89 -21.24
C LYS A 249 -5.49 13.48 -20.04
N ILE A 250 -4.29 12.99 -19.72
CA ILE A 250 -3.44 13.47 -18.62
C ILE A 250 -2.03 13.74 -19.13
N LYS A 251 -1.34 14.65 -18.44
CA LYS A 251 0.05 15.06 -18.66
C LYS A 251 0.89 14.92 -17.40
N TRP A 252 0.28 15.05 -16.22
CA TRP A 252 1.00 15.04 -14.93
C TRP A 252 0.32 14.15 -13.89
N ILE A 253 1.14 13.45 -13.11
CA ILE A 253 0.73 12.67 -11.94
C ILE A 253 1.55 13.20 -10.77
N LYS A 254 0.94 13.91 -9.82
CA LYS A 254 1.67 14.54 -8.69
C LYS A 254 2.18 13.51 -7.67
N GLY A 255 1.39 12.47 -7.44
CA GLY A 255 1.67 11.37 -6.53
C GLY A 255 2.06 10.10 -7.29
N THR A 256 1.46 8.99 -6.91
CA THR A 256 1.85 7.66 -7.37
C THR A 256 1.08 7.22 -8.62
N ILE A 257 1.79 6.62 -9.57
CA ILE A 257 1.20 5.74 -10.57
C ILE A 257 1.47 4.28 -10.23
N LEU A 258 0.40 3.49 -10.16
CA LEU A 258 0.44 2.04 -10.02
C LEU A 258 -0.16 1.41 -11.28
N ILE A 259 0.63 0.63 -12.00
CA ILE A 259 0.14 -0.22 -13.10
C ILE A 259 0.32 -1.66 -12.68
N GLU A 260 -0.78 -2.36 -12.45
CA GLU A 260 -0.73 -3.73 -11.94
C GLU A 260 -1.65 -4.72 -12.65
N ASN A 261 -1.27 -5.99 -12.73
CA ASN A 261 -2.13 -7.04 -13.25
C ASN A 261 -2.71 -6.73 -14.65
N THR A 262 -1.89 -6.18 -15.55
CA THR A 262 -2.28 -5.81 -16.92
C THR A 262 -1.57 -6.67 -17.98
N ASN A 263 -1.98 -6.52 -19.24
CA ASN A 263 -1.35 -7.12 -20.42
C ASN A 263 -0.63 -6.06 -21.27
N ILE A 264 -0.08 -5.01 -20.64
CA ILE A 264 0.82 -4.10 -21.36
C ILE A 264 2.10 -4.84 -21.77
N VAL A 265 2.61 -4.53 -22.96
CA VAL A 265 3.87 -5.09 -23.48
C VAL A 265 4.97 -4.04 -23.58
N ASP A 266 4.60 -2.76 -23.53
CA ASP A 266 5.49 -1.62 -23.60
C ASP A 266 4.94 -0.43 -22.81
N THR A 267 5.83 0.53 -22.54
CA THR A 267 5.56 1.77 -21.80
C THR A 267 5.53 3.00 -22.70
N GLU A 268 5.80 2.81 -24.00
CA GLU A 268 5.86 3.89 -24.98
C GLU A 268 4.47 4.47 -25.26
N GLY A 269 4.46 5.75 -25.60
CA GLY A 269 3.24 6.54 -25.74
C GLY A 269 2.65 7.01 -24.41
N PHE A 270 2.98 6.39 -23.27
CA PHE A 270 2.53 6.84 -21.96
C PHE A 270 3.63 7.54 -21.17
N PHE A 271 4.67 6.82 -20.73
CA PHE A 271 5.68 7.42 -19.84
C PHE A 271 6.54 8.48 -20.52
N ASP A 272 6.66 8.47 -21.86
CA ASP A 272 7.34 9.51 -22.65
C ASP A 272 6.51 10.79 -22.80
N ARG A 273 5.23 10.77 -22.37
CA ARG A 273 4.27 11.88 -22.55
C ARG A 273 3.60 12.32 -21.25
N VAL A 274 3.53 11.44 -20.26
CA VAL A 274 2.94 11.69 -18.95
C VAL A 274 4.06 11.71 -17.93
N HIS A 275 4.22 12.85 -17.27
CA HIS A 275 5.19 13.03 -16.21
C HIS A 275 4.63 12.55 -14.87
N CYS A 276 5.45 11.86 -14.09
CA CYS A 276 5.12 11.48 -12.72
C CYS A 276 6.12 12.13 -11.75
N ASP A 277 5.57 12.90 -10.82
CA ASP A 277 6.28 13.63 -9.76
C ASP A 277 6.39 12.82 -8.45
N GLY A 278 5.77 11.64 -8.37
CA GLY A 278 5.82 10.76 -7.19
C GLY A 278 6.38 9.37 -7.52
N SER A 279 5.80 8.33 -6.93
CA SER A 279 6.25 6.96 -7.10
C SER A 279 5.72 6.33 -8.40
N ILE A 280 6.54 5.51 -9.03
CA ILE A 280 6.19 4.72 -10.21
C ILE A 280 6.28 3.25 -9.85
N ILE A 281 5.13 2.57 -9.87
CA ILE A 281 5.00 1.17 -9.46
C ILE A 281 4.45 0.36 -10.63
N LEU A 282 5.21 -0.62 -11.09
CA LEU A 282 4.83 -1.60 -12.10
C LEU A 282 4.84 -2.97 -11.43
N ARG A 283 3.67 -3.59 -11.24
CA ARG A 283 3.54 -4.85 -10.51
C ARG A 283 2.75 -5.89 -11.30
N ASP A 284 3.14 -7.16 -11.28
CA ASP A 284 2.35 -8.25 -11.88
C ASP A 284 1.99 -8.00 -13.36
N ASN A 285 2.92 -7.45 -14.14
CA ASN A 285 2.75 -7.26 -15.59
C ASN A 285 3.66 -8.25 -16.34
N PRO A 286 3.25 -9.52 -16.50
CA PRO A 286 4.15 -10.58 -16.97
C PRO A 286 4.57 -10.43 -18.43
N GLN A 287 3.80 -9.69 -19.23
CA GLN A 287 4.08 -9.45 -20.65
C GLN A 287 4.84 -8.15 -20.92
N LEU A 288 5.05 -7.31 -19.89
CA LEU A 288 5.74 -6.04 -20.05
C LEU A 288 7.19 -6.31 -20.45
N PHE A 289 7.53 -5.95 -21.68
CA PHE A 289 8.84 -6.21 -22.28
C PHE A 289 9.62 -4.92 -22.52
N ASN A 290 8.97 -3.85 -22.97
CA ASN A 290 9.66 -2.65 -23.46
C ASN A 290 9.51 -1.45 -22.48
N PRO A 291 10.60 -0.99 -21.81
CA PRO A 291 10.59 0.17 -20.92
C PRO A 291 10.91 1.52 -21.60
N GLN A 292 10.89 1.64 -22.93
CA GLN A 292 11.38 2.85 -23.63
C GLN A 292 10.54 4.10 -23.38
N GLY A 293 9.34 3.98 -22.81
CA GLY A 293 8.62 5.15 -22.29
C GLY A 293 9.41 5.91 -21.23
N PHE A 294 10.36 5.26 -20.55
CA PHE A 294 11.26 5.92 -19.59
C PHE A 294 12.44 6.67 -20.24
N LYS A 295 12.59 6.60 -21.57
CA LYS A 295 13.62 7.34 -22.31
C LYS A 295 13.43 8.84 -22.09
N GLY A 296 14.19 9.41 -21.16
CA GLY A 296 14.14 10.83 -20.78
C GLY A 296 13.98 11.08 -19.28
N TYR A 297 13.63 10.05 -18.50
CA TYR A 297 13.63 10.18 -17.04
C TYR A 297 15.05 10.33 -16.53
N LYS A 298 15.28 11.42 -15.79
CA LYS A 298 16.53 11.70 -15.09
C LYS A 298 16.39 11.57 -13.57
N HIS A 299 15.21 11.89 -13.05
CA HIS A 299 14.94 11.93 -11.62
C HIS A 299 13.52 11.44 -11.36
N ILE A 300 13.39 10.48 -10.44
CA ILE A 300 12.12 10.03 -9.86
C ILE A 300 12.09 10.50 -8.41
N LYS A 301 11.07 11.27 -8.04
CA LYS A 301 10.96 11.89 -6.70
C LYS A 301 10.30 10.97 -5.66
N GLY A 302 9.64 9.91 -6.10
CA GLY A 302 9.18 8.82 -5.23
C GLY A 302 10.01 7.56 -5.42
N ASP A 303 9.37 6.42 -5.26
CA ASP A 303 9.94 5.10 -5.49
C ASP A 303 9.88 4.70 -6.97
N LEU A 304 10.81 3.85 -7.40
CA LEU A 304 10.66 3.04 -8.61
C LEU A 304 10.58 1.57 -8.20
N ILE A 305 9.39 0.99 -8.33
CA ILE A 305 9.12 -0.40 -7.93
C ILE A 305 8.69 -1.17 -9.17
N ILE A 306 9.43 -2.24 -9.49
CA ILE A 306 9.18 -3.16 -10.60
C ILE A 306 9.13 -4.57 -10.03
N GLU A 307 7.92 -5.10 -9.87
CA GLU A 307 7.69 -6.38 -9.22
C GLU A 307 6.94 -7.34 -10.14
N ASN A 308 7.39 -8.59 -10.24
CA ASN A 308 6.75 -9.62 -11.06
C ASN A 308 6.51 -9.17 -12.52
N CYS A 309 7.52 -8.52 -13.12
CA CYS A 309 7.59 -8.17 -14.54
C CYS A 309 8.72 -8.97 -15.25
N PRO A 310 8.65 -10.31 -15.30
CA PRO A 310 9.75 -11.17 -15.73
C PRO A 310 10.18 -10.99 -17.19
N SER A 311 9.32 -10.48 -18.07
CA SER A 311 9.65 -10.27 -19.48
C SER A 311 10.37 -8.95 -19.74
N LEU A 312 10.54 -8.09 -18.74
CA LEU A 312 11.04 -6.74 -18.95
C LEU A 312 12.48 -6.78 -19.47
N ALA A 313 12.70 -6.17 -20.64
CA ALA A 313 14.01 -6.01 -21.24
C ALA A 313 14.64 -4.74 -20.70
N TYR A 314 15.84 -4.83 -20.16
CA TYR A 314 16.51 -3.70 -19.54
C TYR A 314 17.62 -3.18 -20.46
N TRP A 315 17.23 -2.56 -21.57
CA TRP A 315 18.18 -1.99 -22.53
C TRP A 315 19.05 -0.90 -21.93
N TRP A 316 20.22 -0.67 -22.53
CA TRP A 316 21.15 0.37 -22.08
C TRP A 316 21.86 1.07 -23.25
N SER A 317 22.32 2.28 -22.99
CA SER A 317 23.11 3.13 -23.88
C SER A 317 24.05 3.96 -23.01
N ALA A 318 25.31 4.11 -23.43
CA ALA A 318 26.26 4.98 -22.72
C ALA A 318 25.80 6.46 -22.68
N ALA A 319 24.91 6.87 -23.59
CA ALA A 319 24.32 8.19 -23.61
C ALA A 319 23.12 8.36 -22.65
N GLY A 320 22.65 7.28 -22.00
CA GLY A 320 21.52 7.32 -21.08
C GLY A 320 20.16 7.59 -21.75
N ASP A 321 20.03 7.25 -23.04
CA ASP A 321 18.87 7.59 -23.86
C ASP A 321 18.02 6.37 -24.25
N VAL A 322 18.03 5.30 -23.46
CA VAL A 322 17.16 4.13 -23.67
C VAL A 322 16.62 3.59 -22.35
N GLY A 323 15.34 3.22 -22.31
CA GLY A 323 14.72 2.64 -21.12
C GLY A 323 15.04 3.42 -19.83
N PHE A 324 15.57 2.72 -18.83
CA PHE A 324 15.95 3.30 -17.54
C PHE A 324 17.36 3.91 -17.50
N SER A 325 18.16 3.78 -18.57
CA SER A 325 19.60 4.09 -18.54
C SER A 325 19.94 5.53 -18.20
N GLY A 326 19.00 6.45 -18.43
CA GLY A 326 19.16 7.87 -18.13
C GLY A 326 18.84 8.28 -16.70
N ILE A 327 18.24 7.40 -15.89
CA ILE A 327 17.81 7.75 -14.53
C ILE A 327 19.06 7.94 -13.66
N GLU A 328 19.23 9.15 -13.13
CA GLU A 328 20.38 9.55 -12.33
C GLU A 328 20.09 9.48 -10.83
N ARG A 329 18.82 9.69 -10.45
CA ARG A 329 18.39 9.83 -9.06
C ARG A 329 16.98 9.28 -8.83
N ILE A 330 16.83 8.56 -7.72
CA ILE A 330 15.55 8.15 -7.15
C ILE A 330 15.54 8.64 -5.69
N ASP A 331 14.60 9.50 -5.33
CA ASP A 331 14.52 10.02 -3.94
C ASP A 331 13.95 8.98 -2.97
N GLY A 332 13.07 8.10 -3.44
CA GLY A 332 12.59 6.93 -2.71
C GLY A 332 13.48 5.70 -2.92
N SER A 333 12.84 4.53 -2.89
CA SER A 333 13.47 3.23 -3.05
C SER A 333 13.51 2.79 -4.52
N LEU A 334 14.54 2.03 -4.89
CA LEU A 334 14.57 1.24 -6.10
C LEU A 334 14.35 -0.22 -5.74
N ILE A 335 13.25 -0.81 -6.21
CA ILE A 335 12.96 -2.23 -5.99
C ILE A 335 12.72 -2.89 -7.35
N VAL A 336 13.52 -3.89 -7.69
CA VAL A 336 13.35 -4.71 -8.88
C VAL A 336 13.38 -6.19 -8.49
N ASN A 337 12.22 -6.85 -8.61
CA ASN A 337 12.05 -8.23 -8.15
C ASN A 337 11.00 -9.02 -8.97
N PRO A 338 11.37 -9.98 -9.82
CA PRO A 338 12.73 -10.41 -10.11
C PRO A 338 13.34 -9.58 -11.25
N ALA A 339 14.64 -9.32 -11.18
CA ALA A 339 15.41 -8.53 -12.11
C ALA A 339 16.09 -9.41 -13.18
N ILE A 340 15.35 -10.37 -13.74
CA ILE A 340 15.86 -11.46 -14.59
C ILE A 340 16.50 -10.92 -15.89
N GLY A 341 15.88 -9.91 -16.51
CA GLY A 341 16.28 -9.36 -17.81
C GLY A 341 17.32 -8.23 -17.78
N LEU A 342 17.99 -7.98 -16.64
CA LEU A 342 19.09 -7.01 -16.52
C LEU A 342 20.36 -7.51 -17.26
N GLU A 343 20.26 -7.72 -18.57
CA GLU A 343 21.39 -8.15 -19.39
C GLU A 343 22.47 -7.05 -19.49
N SER A 344 23.68 -7.40 -19.97
CA SER A 344 24.82 -6.47 -20.18
C SER A 344 25.40 -5.84 -18.90
N GLY A 345 25.33 -6.54 -17.77
CA GLY A 345 26.00 -6.13 -16.55
C GLY A 345 25.36 -4.93 -15.85
N GLY A 346 24.02 -4.92 -15.76
CA GLY A 346 23.26 -3.89 -15.03
C GLY A 346 23.35 -2.47 -15.59
N ALA A 347 23.90 -2.31 -16.81
CA ALA A 347 24.05 -1.03 -17.49
C ALA A 347 22.72 -0.31 -17.76
N SER A 348 21.59 -0.98 -17.55
CA SER A 348 20.26 -0.44 -17.66
C SER A 348 19.97 0.68 -16.66
N PHE A 349 20.71 0.76 -15.56
CA PHE A 349 20.69 1.88 -14.63
C PHE A 349 22.04 2.63 -14.63
N VAL A 350 22.77 2.63 -15.75
CA VAL A 350 24.15 3.14 -15.84
C VAL A 350 24.30 4.56 -15.27
N SER A 351 23.32 5.46 -15.42
CA SER A 351 23.43 6.82 -14.88
C SER A 351 23.08 6.94 -13.39
N LEU A 352 22.50 5.91 -12.77
CA LEU A 352 21.95 6.00 -11.42
C LEU A 352 23.08 6.17 -10.40
N SER A 353 23.03 7.23 -9.62
CA SER A 353 24.05 7.57 -8.63
C SER A 353 23.50 7.74 -7.21
N TYR A 354 22.18 7.88 -7.07
CA TYR A 354 21.52 8.16 -5.82
C TYR A 354 20.18 7.43 -5.70
N VAL A 355 20.01 6.69 -4.61
CA VAL A 355 18.73 6.13 -4.13
C VAL A 355 18.54 6.56 -2.67
N GLY A 356 17.48 7.32 -2.38
CA GLY A 356 17.26 7.85 -1.03
C GLY A 356 16.66 6.83 -0.05
N GLY A 357 16.00 5.78 -0.56
CA GLY A 357 15.47 4.67 0.21
C GLY A 357 16.28 3.38 0.02
N ASP A 358 15.57 2.26 -0.04
CA ASP A 358 16.17 0.93 -0.21
C ASP A 358 16.62 0.72 -1.65
N PHE A 359 17.78 0.08 -1.81
CA PHE A 359 18.28 -0.41 -3.09
C PHE A 359 18.14 -1.92 -3.12
N VAL A 360 17.16 -2.43 -3.88
CA VAL A 360 16.81 -3.85 -3.92
C VAL A 360 16.81 -4.34 -5.36
N LEU A 361 17.80 -5.18 -5.70
CA LEU A 361 17.81 -5.94 -6.94
C LEU A 361 17.86 -7.43 -6.62
N VAL A 362 16.75 -8.11 -6.85
CA VAL A 362 16.62 -9.56 -6.63
C VAL A 362 16.53 -10.24 -7.98
N GLY A 363 17.48 -11.11 -8.32
CA GLY A 363 17.48 -11.88 -9.56
C GLY A 363 16.59 -13.12 -9.49
N SER A 364 16.86 -14.08 -10.38
CA SER A 364 16.33 -15.44 -10.28
C SER A 364 17.46 -16.44 -9.98
N PRO A 365 17.25 -17.39 -9.04
CA PRO A 365 18.27 -18.38 -8.70
C PRO A 365 18.70 -19.24 -9.90
N ASP A 366 17.78 -19.43 -10.86
CA ASP A 366 17.95 -20.35 -11.99
C ASP A 366 18.07 -19.63 -13.35
N ALA A 367 17.96 -18.30 -13.36
CA ALA A 367 17.97 -17.50 -14.59
C ALA A 367 18.47 -16.07 -14.34
N GLY A 368 19.03 -15.45 -15.37
CA GLY A 368 19.43 -14.04 -15.32
C GLY A 368 20.70 -13.78 -16.11
N GLY A 369 20.83 -12.55 -16.60
CA GLY A 369 21.94 -12.14 -17.48
C GLY A 369 22.90 -11.11 -16.87
N ILE A 370 22.75 -10.75 -15.59
CA ILE A 370 23.69 -9.81 -14.93
C ILE A 370 25.00 -10.55 -14.68
N TRP A 371 26.07 -10.15 -15.35
CA TRP A 371 27.40 -10.72 -15.12
C TRP A 371 28.15 -10.04 -13.96
N ASN A 372 28.06 -8.72 -13.88
CA ASN A 372 28.54 -7.86 -12.79
C ASN A 372 27.94 -6.45 -13.02
N LEU A 373 28.38 -5.41 -12.31
CA LEU A 373 27.93 -4.03 -12.58
C LEU A 373 29.11 -3.12 -13.01
N ASP A 374 30.12 -3.68 -13.68
CA ASP A 374 31.32 -2.94 -14.13
C ASP A 374 30.95 -1.76 -15.03
N THR A 375 30.06 -2.00 -15.99
CA THR A 375 29.62 -0.97 -16.95
C THR A 375 29.03 0.24 -16.24
N TRP A 376 28.25 0.00 -15.18
CA TRP A 376 27.66 1.05 -14.36
C TRP A 376 28.74 1.89 -13.68
N TYR A 377 29.75 1.23 -13.09
CA TYR A 377 30.88 1.92 -12.48
C TYR A 377 31.71 2.73 -13.48
N VAL A 378 32.10 2.10 -14.59
CA VAL A 378 33.06 2.69 -15.55
C VAL A 378 32.45 3.85 -16.34
N VAL A 379 31.16 3.76 -16.71
CA VAL A 379 30.52 4.73 -17.61
C VAL A 379 29.74 5.80 -16.86
N GLY A 380 29.00 5.44 -15.80
CA GLY A 380 28.18 6.39 -15.05
C GLY A 380 28.71 6.73 -13.66
N GLY A 381 29.82 6.14 -13.24
CA GLY A 381 30.43 6.39 -11.95
C GLY A 381 29.84 5.59 -10.79
N GLY A 382 28.95 4.62 -11.07
CA GLY A 382 28.34 3.71 -10.08
C GLY A 382 27.37 4.38 -9.10
N ILE A 383 26.73 3.55 -8.27
CA ILE A 383 25.87 4.02 -7.17
C ILE A 383 26.74 4.63 -6.06
N LYS A 384 26.40 5.85 -5.62
CA LYS A 384 27.16 6.60 -4.60
C LYS A 384 26.42 6.71 -3.28
N HIS A 385 25.09 6.78 -3.33
CA HIS A 385 24.26 6.95 -2.15
C HIS A 385 23.10 5.95 -2.14
N ILE A 386 22.99 5.21 -1.04
CA ILE A 386 21.83 4.39 -0.70
C ILE A 386 21.38 4.82 0.70
N GLY A 387 20.22 5.46 0.81
CA GLY A 387 19.74 5.95 2.11
C GLY A 387 19.22 4.86 3.03
N GLY A 388 18.75 3.74 2.47
CA GLY A 388 18.24 2.57 3.18
C GLY A 388 19.13 1.33 3.03
N ASN A 389 18.48 0.18 2.92
CA ASN A 389 19.10 -1.14 2.83
C ASN A 389 19.68 -1.39 1.44
N LEU A 390 20.79 -2.13 1.38
CA LEU A 390 21.32 -2.70 0.14
C LEU A 390 20.98 -4.20 0.10
N VAL A 391 20.12 -4.60 -0.84
CA VAL A 391 19.77 -5.98 -1.11
C VAL A 391 20.14 -6.33 -2.55
N PHE A 392 21.08 -7.26 -2.71
CA PHE A 392 21.53 -7.74 -4.01
C PHE A 392 21.68 -9.26 -3.98
N SER A 393 20.69 -9.97 -4.50
CA SER A 393 20.60 -11.43 -4.27
C SER A 393 20.05 -12.22 -5.44
N ASN A 394 20.35 -13.52 -5.46
CA ASN A 394 19.83 -14.51 -6.40
C ASN A 394 20.12 -14.14 -7.87
N HIS A 395 21.26 -13.55 -8.18
CA HIS A 395 21.65 -13.30 -9.57
C HIS A 395 22.51 -14.44 -10.10
N HIS A 396 21.91 -15.29 -10.94
CA HIS A 396 22.49 -16.56 -11.42
C HIS A 396 23.93 -16.46 -11.97
N THR A 397 24.24 -15.40 -12.73
CA THR A 397 25.51 -15.24 -13.46
C THR A 397 26.49 -14.24 -12.84
N VAL A 398 26.15 -13.61 -11.72
CA VAL A 398 27.00 -12.53 -11.19
C VAL A 398 28.29 -13.08 -10.60
N ASN A 399 29.43 -12.63 -11.12
CA ASN A 399 30.75 -13.11 -10.74
C ASN A 399 31.60 -12.08 -9.96
N GLY A 400 31.08 -10.89 -9.70
CA GLY A 400 31.78 -9.84 -8.96
C GLY A 400 30.85 -8.72 -8.47
N LEU A 401 31.32 -7.96 -7.48
CA LEU A 401 30.60 -6.86 -6.83
C LEU A 401 31.07 -5.47 -7.29
N SER A 402 31.52 -5.38 -8.54
CA SER A 402 31.73 -4.07 -9.14
C SER A 402 30.42 -3.31 -9.27
N GLY A 403 30.47 -1.99 -9.44
CA GLY A 403 29.34 -1.07 -9.31
C GLY A 403 29.27 -0.42 -7.94
N PHE A 404 29.62 -1.14 -6.88
CA PHE A 404 29.54 -0.67 -5.50
C PHE A 404 30.80 0.06 -5.01
N GLN A 405 31.88 0.12 -5.81
CA GLN A 405 33.13 0.77 -5.37
C GLN A 405 32.97 2.29 -5.17
N ALA A 406 31.95 2.89 -5.77
CA ALA A 406 31.67 4.32 -5.69
C ALA A 406 30.77 4.70 -4.49
N LEU A 407 30.31 3.73 -3.68
CA LEU A 407 29.46 4.01 -2.54
C LEU A 407 30.18 4.91 -1.52
N GLU A 408 29.55 6.04 -1.21
CA GLU A 408 29.99 7.05 -0.25
C GLU A 408 29.08 7.10 0.98
N TYR A 409 27.83 6.64 0.83
CA TYR A 409 26.84 6.57 1.90
C TYR A 409 25.96 5.33 1.76
N LEU A 410 25.83 4.56 2.85
CA LEU A 410 24.87 3.47 2.99
C LEU A 410 24.17 3.55 4.36
N GLY A 411 22.86 3.82 4.38
CA GLY A 411 22.14 4.12 5.62
C GLY A 411 21.53 2.92 6.35
N GLY A 412 21.38 1.76 5.70
CA GLY A 412 20.70 0.58 6.23
C GLY A 412 21.57 -0.66 6.40
N ASP A 413 20.92 -1.82 6.36
CA ASP A 413 21.55 -3.14 6.39
C ASP A 413 22.10 -3.54 5.02
N VAL A 414 22.99 -4.54 5.02
CA VAL A 414 23.59 -5.09 3.78
C VAL A 414 23.26 -6.58 3.66
N SER A 415 22.62 -6.95 2.57
CA SER A 415 22.32 -8.34 2.21
C SER A 415 22.77 -8.62 0.78
N ILE A 416 23.86 -9.39 0.64
CA ILE A 416 24.40 -9.83 -0.65
C ILE A 416 24.49 -11.36 -0.63
N LEU A 417 23.49 -12.00 -1.23
CA LEU A 417 23.25 -13.43 -1.05
C LEU A 417 23.10 -14.15 -2.38
N ASP A 418 23.76 -15.31 -2.51
CA ASP A 418 23.41 -16.33 -3.50
C ASP A 418 23.57 -15.88 -4.96
N ASN A 419 24.60 -15.09 -5.23
CA ASN A 419 24.94 -14.60 -6.56
C ASN A 419 26.02 -15.49 -7.21
N GLY A 420 25.94 -15.72 -8.52
CA GLY A 420 26.95 -16.48 -9.29
C GLY A 420 26.86 -18.01 -9.17
N ALA A 421 25.82 -18.52 -8.51
CA ALA A 421 25.65 -19.94 -8.22
C ALA A 421 25.43 -20.83 -9.48
N GLY A 422 25.05 -20.23 -10.61
CA GLY A 422 24.65 -20.94 -11.83
C GLY A 422 25.77 -21.53 -12.67
N ASN A 423 26.92 -20.86 -12.72
CA ASN A 423 27.99 -21.14 -13.68
C ASN A 423 29.34 -21.51 -13.03
N ASN A 424 29.38 -21.77 -11.71
CA ASN A 424 30.61 -21.89 -10.92
C ASN A 424 31.50 -20.63 -10.97
N GLN A 425 30.90 -19.47 -11.21
CA GLN A 425 31.58 -18.18 -11.26
C GLN A 425 31.34 -17.44 -9.95
N GLU A 426 31.75 -18.06 -8.84
CA GLU A 426 31.55 -17.52 -7.51
C GLU A 426 32.25 -16.16 -7.38
N ILE A 427 31.58 -15.22 -6.71
CA ILE A 427 32.20 -13.95 -6.32
C ILE A 427 33.35 -14.28 -5.36
N PRO A 428 34.59 -13.86 -5.65
CA PRO A 428 35.72 -14.18 -4.79
C PRO A 428 35.62 -13.42 -3.45
N LEU A 429 36.27 -13.94 -2.41
CA LEU A 429 36.33 -13.24 -1.12
C LEU A 429 37.18 -11.97 -1.19
N MET A 430 38.29 -12.02 -1.94
CA MET A 430 39.20 -10.90 -2.20
C MET A 430 39.15 -10.53 -3.68
N ASN A 431 39.60 -9.31 -4.02
CA ASN A 431 39.75 -8.92 -5.42
C ASN A 431 40.70 -9.86 -6.17
N THR A 432 40.37 -10.14 -7.43
CA THR A 432 41.29 -10.72 -8.42
C THR A 432 41.70 -9.63 -9.43
N SER A 433 42.41 -10.01 -10.49
CA SER A 433 42.73 -9.10 -11.59
C SER A 433 41.51 -8.57 -12.35
N ASP A 434 40.38 -9.25 -12.25
CA ASP A 434 39.20 -9.07 -13.11
C ASP A 434 37.87 -9.10 -12.35
N GLN A 435 37.88 -9.39 -11.04
CA GLN A 435 36.67 -9.48 -10.22
C GLN A 435 36.83 -8.69 -8.92
N VAL A 436 35.79 -7.92 -8.59
CA VAL A 436 35.65 -7.30 -7.26
C VAL A 436 35.00 -8.30 -6.32
N GLY A 437 35.69 -8.60 -5.23
CA GLY A 437 35.24 -9.60 -4.25
C GLY A 437 34.38 -9.05 -3.12
N PHE A 438 33.94 -9.93 -2.22
CA PHE A 438 33.22 -9.56 -0.99
C PHE A 438 34.01 -8.63 -0.05
N CYS A 439 35.34 -8.57 -0.19
CA CYS A 439 36.19 -7.61 0.52
C CYS A 439 35.73 -6.16 0.36
N ILE A 440 34.96 -5.84 -0.70
CA ILE A 440 34.51 -4.47 -0.93
C ILE A 440 33.62 -3.99 0.22
N ILE A 441 32.82 -4.88 0.80
CA ILE A 441 31.97 -4.56 1.95
C ILE A 441 32.84 -4.23 3.17
N LYS A 442 33.94 -4.97 3.37
CA LYS A 442 34.91 -4.66 4.43
C LYS A 442 35.56 -3.28 4.21
N THR A 443 35.95 -2.98 2.97
CA THR A 443 36.48 -1.65 2.60
C THR A 443 35.49 -0.53 2.87
N LEU A 444 34.21 -0.72 2.55
CA LEU A 444 33.16 0.29 2.80
C LEU A 444 32.95 0.52 4.31
N ILE A 445 33.00 -0.54 5.13
CA ILE A 445 32.93 -0.43 6.59
C ILE A 445 34.13 0.38 7.12
N GLU A 446 35.35 0.03 6.73
CA GLU A 446 36.57 0.70 7.21
C GLU A 446 36.65 2.16 6.78
N LYS A 447 36.08 2.51 5.62
CA LYS A 447 35.94 3.90 5.14
C LYS A 447 34.80 4.67 5.83
N GLY A 448 34.01 4.03 6.69
CA GLY A 448 32.87 4.64 7.36
C GLY A 448 31.71 4.97 6.42
N VAL A 449 31.55 4.23 5.31
CA VAL A 449 30.45 4.42 4.34
C VAL A 449 29.12 3.95 4.93
N LEU A 450 29.11 2.84 5.67
CA LEU A 450 27.94 2.34 6.37
C LEU A 450 27.65 3.23 7.59
N LYS A 451 26.45 3.80 7.64
CA LYS A 451 26.05 4.81 8.64
C LYS A 451 25.19 4.28 9.77
N LYS A 452 24.46 3.19 9.55
CA LYS A 452 23.63 2.55 10.57
C LYS A 452 24.49 2.12 11.76
N GLU A 453 24.04 2.39 12.98
CA GLU A 453 24.67 1.85 14.18
C GLU A 453 24.36 0.35 14.27
N ASN A 454 25.39 -0.49 14.37
CA ASN A 454 25.28 -1.96 14.38
C ASN A 454 24.49 -2.53 13.18
N PRO A 455 24.96 -2.32 11.92
CA PRO A 455 24.27 -2.84 10.75
C PRO A 455 24.27 -4.37 10.74
N THR A 456 23.15 -4.96 10.31
CA THR A 456 23.12 -6.38 9.97
C THR A 456 23.79 -6.57 8.62
N ILE A 457 24.77 -7.47 8.56
CA ILE A 457 25.53 -7.78 7.35
C ILE A 457 25.39 -9.27 7.05
N GLN A 458 24.71 -9.59 5.96
CA GLN A 458 24.50 -10.96 5.50
C GLN A 458 25.14 -11.13 4.12
N LEU A 459 26.21 -11.94 4.08
CA LEU A 459 26.97 -12.20 2.85
C LEU A 459 27.06 -13.70 2.62
N ARG A 460 26.75 -14.16 1.41
CA ARG A 460 26.82 -15.59 1.06
C ARG A 460 27.17 -15.80 -0.41
N VAL A 461 28.14 -16.68 -0.65
CA VAL A 461 28.62 -17.01 -2.00
C VAL A 461 27.60 -17.76 -2.85
N LYS A 462 26.83 -18.70 -2.27
CA LYS A 462 25.83 -19.51 -2.99
C LYS A 462 24.81 -20.16 -2.04
N PRO A 463 23.65 -20.61 -2.54
CA PRO A 463 22.66 -21.29 -1.72
C PRO A 463 23.26 -22.45 -0.93
N GLY A 464 22.98 -22.49 0.38
CA GLY A 464 23.43 -23.54 1.29
C GLY A 464 24.87 -23.40 1.80
N ALA A 465 25.66 -22.46 1.30
CA ALA A 465 26.96 -22.14 1.91
C ALA A 465 26.78 -21.44 3.27
N PRO A 466 27.76 -21.53 4.18
CA PRO A 466 27.78 -20.70 5.38
C PRO A 466 27.77 -19.21 5.04
N LEU A 467 27.22 -18.38 5.93
CA LEU A 467 27.39 -16.94 5.85
C LEU A 467 28.87 -16.60 6.01
N ILE A 468 29.34 -15.62 5.25
CA ILE A 468 30.70 -15.10 5.36
C ILE A 468 30.77 -14.23 6.60
N ASP A 469 31.69 -14.54 7.51
CA ASP A 469 31.99 -13.66 8.64
C ASP A 469 32.85 -12.47 8.15
N ILE A 470 32.21 -11.31 8.03
CA ILE A 470 32.82 -10.07 7.57
C ILE A 470 34.05 -9.65 8.41
N ASN A 471 34.15 -10.09 9.66
CA ASN A 471 35.30 -9.78 10.52
C ASN A 471 36.56 -10.56 10.15
N THR A 472 36.40 -11.66 9.42
CA THR A 472 37.51 -12.49 8.94
C THR A 472 38.08 -12.01 7.60
N LEU A 473 37.36 -11.15 6.90
CA LEU A 473 37.80 -10.56 5.63
C LEU A 473 38.76 -9.38 5.87
N ALA A 474 39.79 -9.29 5.03
CA ALA A 474 40.57 -8.07 4.88
C ALA A 474 39.86 -7.10 3.92
N ALA A 475 40.09 -5.79 4.09
CA ALA A 475 39.69 -4.82 3.08
C ALA A 475 40.36 -5.12 1.74
N CYS A 476 39.66 -4.82 0.64
CA CYS A 476 40.24 -4.94 -0.69
C CYS A 476 41.52 -4.09 -0.82
N GLN A 477 42.55 -4.66 -1.44
CA GLN A 477 43.79 -3.98 -1.81
C GLN A 477 43.67 -3.28 -3.17
#